data_AF-A0A7S1JKR0-F1
#
_entry.id   AF-A0A7S1JKR0-F1
#
_cell.length_a   1.000
_cell.length_b   1.000
_cell.length_c   1.000
_cell.angle_alpha   90.00
_cell.angle_beta   90.00
_cell.angle_gamma   90.00
#
_symmetry.space_group_name_H-M   'P 1'
#
loop_
_entity.id
_entity.type
_entity.pdbx_description
1 polymer ?
#
loop_
_entity_poly.entity_id
_entity_poly.type
_entity_poly.pdbx_seq_one_letter_code
_entity_poly.pdbx_strand_id
1 'polypeptide(L)'
;SFPHLGFQCHEDGLVFFPTKEELLQAKPPGSAVWVGSSYLRKLPNKKGELVTTQKYSYFPSHASFWDHVYSRHKMGYLTGLYEVAAEHHPRVLYFDLDGKKPMKKHGNRFLSSLQHLVSWFFSVDDDQLEPVVLASANPDKFSVHVMYPQIQFSNYERQCEVLPTLLNAIHLLDTKTMQIDHTASGLPDTADGADTRGASQPELRDVVDRHPYMKFQLFRAPYACKLKGGEYKKETTLLPQTDFYMHDNLTGFITYVCPDFAAVTDPTMDQLTQHNSVLEEIRRMTIWRGPGLRFKGGHGGAGIPMADINSLYVPEFRQHLIRSTIDFRGLSYADQWSLGLRSINTMRASHFWSWFRLCGSCYTLMHRYESDPETRQRVLDAFLDWSKAYPFYCEDENLQTIHRCEGKRVSGIRLLKEIVCYDNPHAEVLVDDDPATDWTI
;
A
#
# COMPACT_ATOMS: atom_id res chain seq x y z
N SER A 1 -30.13 5.77 -16.86
CA SER A 1 -28.75 5.82 -17.38
C SER A 1 -27.83 6.23 -16.25
N PHE A 2 -26.66 5.61 -16.12
CA PHE A 2 -25.68 6.07 -15.11
C PHE A 2 -24.96 7.32 -15.66
N PRO A 3 -24.93 8.44 -14.92
CA PRO A 3 -24.35 9.70 -15.41
C PRO A 3 -22.87 9.59 -15.77
N HIS A 4 -22.14 8.66 -15.13
CA HIS A 4 -20.71 8.41 -15.37
C HIS A 4 -20.44 7.11 -16.15
N LEU A 5 -21.37 6.68 -17.02
CA LEU A 5 -21.14 5.55 -17.92
C LEU A 5 -20.42 6.01 -19.20
N GLY A 6 -19.28 5.38 -19.48
CA GLY A 6 -18.45 5.68 -20.65
C GLY A 6 -17.47 6.82 -20.41
N PHE A 7 -16.47 6.89 -21.28
CA PHE A 7 -15.47 7.95 -21.23
C PHE A 7 -16.05 9.25 -21.80
N GLN A 8 -15.86 10.34 -21.07
CA GLN A 8 -16.22 11.70 -21.49
C GLN A 8 -14.95 12.55 -21.55
N CYS A 9 -14.64 13.08 -22.74
CA CYS A 9 -13.47 13.91 -22.99
C CYS A 9 -13.58 15.29 -22.30
N HIS A 10 -14.78 15.84 -22.20
CA HIS A 10 -15.02 17.11 -21.51
C HIS A 10 -15.97 16.89 -20.33
N GLU A 11 -15.51 17.14 -19.12
CA GLU A 11 -16.29 17.07 -17.87
C GLU A 11 -15.70 18.07 -16.87
N ASP A 12 -16.53 18.69 -16.02
CA ASP A 12 -16.07 19.63 -14.99
C ASP A 12 -15.17 20.77 -15.51
N GLY A 13 -15.36 21.21 -16.76
CA GLY A 13 -14.54 22.25 -17.38
C GLY A 13 -13.11 21.83 -17.72
N LEU A 14 -12.81 20.54 -17.65
CA LEU A 14 -11.50 19.94 -17.95
C LEU A 14 -11.56 19.12 -19.25
N VAL A 15 -10.38 18.96 -19.86
CA VAL A 15 -10.15 17.99 -20.93
C VAL A 15 -9.51 16.75 -20.32
N PHE A 16 -10.20 15.62 -20.42
CA PHE A 16 -9.75 14.34 -19.90
C PHE A 16 -9.09 13.49 -20.98
N PHE A 17 -8.07 12.75 -20.56
CA PHE A 17 -7.36 11.72 -21.30
C PHE A 17 -7.75 10.34 -20.74
N PRO A 18 -8.05 9.34 -21.58
CA PRO A 18 -8.49 8.01 -21.14
C PRO A 18 -7.36 7.18 -20.51
N THR A 19 -6.09 7.52 -20.76
CA THR A 19 -4.92 6.78 -20.27
C THR A 19 -3.86 7.71 -19.68
N LYS A 20 -2.98 7.15 -18.83
CA LYS A 20 -1.84 7.87 -18.27
C LYS A 20 -0.86 8.28 -19.38
N GLU A 21 -0.67 7.40 -20.36
CA GLU A 21 0.22 7.59 -21.50
C GLU A 21 -0.21 8.79 -22.34
N GLU A 22 -1.51 8.95 -22.57
CA GLU A 22 -2.06 10.11 -23.29
C GLU A 22 -1.92 11.41 -22.50
N LEU A 23 -2.11 11.39 -21.17
CA LEU A 23 -1.80 12.54 -20.32
C LEU A 23 -0.32 12.95 -20.46
N LEU A 24 0.60 11.99 -20.44
CA LEU A 24 2.03 12.25 -20.59
C LEU A 24 2.37 12.84 -21.97
N GLN A 25 1.73 12.33 -23.03
CA GLN A 25 1.89 12.84 -24.39
C GLN A 25 1.37 14.26 -24.57
N ALA A 26 0.36 14.65 -23.79
CA ALA A 26 -0.15 16.02 -23.76
C ALA A 26 0.83 17.05 -23.17
N LYS A 27 1.93 16.59 -22.56
CA LYS A 27 3.00 17.41 -21.95
C LYS A 27 2.44 18.53 -21.06
N PRO A 28 1.79 18.19 -19.93
CA PRO A 28 1.30 19.20 -19.00
C PRO A 28 2.45 20.15 -18.57
N PRO A 29 2.15 21.43 -18.31
CA PRO A 29 3.13 22.37 -17.76
C PRO A 29 3.81 21.82 -16.51
N GLY A 30 5.06 22.21 -16.23
CA GLY A 30 5.78 21.74 -15.04
C GLY A 30 5.13 22.13 -13.71
N SER A 31 4.33 23.20 -13.69
CA SER A 31 3.53 23.64 -12.53
C SER A 31 2.18 22.92 -12.40
N ALA A 32 1.84 22.06 -13.36
CA ALA A 32 0.51 21.51 -13.46
C ALA A 32 0.25 20.46 -12.38
N VAL A 33 -0.94 20.51 -11.81
CA VAL A 33 -1.42 19.49 -10.87
C VAL A 33 -2.21 18.47 -11.64
N TRP A 34 -1.69 17.25 -11.70
CA TRP A 34 -2.34 16.17 -12.41
C TRP A 34 -3.50 15.65 -11.59
N VAL A 35 -4.61 15.35 -12.25
CA VAL A 35 -5.82 14.85 -11.60
C VAL A 35 -6.36 13.61 -12.29
N GLY A 36 -6.97 12.74 -11.51
CA GLY A 36 -7.72 11.57 -11.95
C GLY A 36 -9.21 11.74 -11.65
N SER A 37 -10.05 11.12 -12.47
CA SER A 37 -11.47 10.92 -12.20
C SER A 37 -11.87 9.51 -12.63
N SER A 38 -12.89 8.97 -11.98
CA SER A 38 -13.40 7.63 -12.27
C SER A 38 -14.64 7.68 -13.17
N TYR A 39 -14.79 6.70 -14.05
CA TYR A 39 -16.01 6.44 -14.81
C TYR A 39 -16.28 4.93 -14.90
N LEU A 40 -17.49 4.54 -15.26
CA LEU A 40 -17.84 3.13 -15.47
C LEU A 40 -17.65 2.74 -16.94
N ARG A 41 -16.98 1.61 -17.17
CA ARG A 41 -16.80 1.00 -18.49
C ARG A 41 -17.43 -0.38 -18.53
N LYS A 42 -18.08 -0.74 -19.64
CA LYS A 42 -18.50 -2.13 -19.91
C LYS A 42 -17.28 -2.96 -20.32
N LEU A 43 -17.14 -4.16 -19.79
CA LEU A 43 -16.13 -5.10 -20.27
C LEU A 43 -16.58 -5.74 -21.60
N PRO A 44 -15.72 -5.76 -22.65
CA PRO A 44 -16.09 -6.32 -23.95
C PRO A 44 -16.55 -7.78 -23.90
N ASN A 45 -15.99 -8.56 -22.96
CA ASN A 45 -16.14 -10.02 -22.91
C ASN A 45 -16.98 -10.52 -21.72
N LYS A 46 -17.67 -9.64 -20.99
CA LYS A 46 -18.52 -10.03 -19.86
C LYS A 46 -19.87 -9.33 -19.95
N LYS A 47 -20.93 -10.11 -20.20
CA LYS A 47 -22.30 -9.59 -20.38
C LYS A 47 -22.74 -8.80 -19.14
N GLY A 48 -22.74 -7.47 -19.26
CA GLY A 48 -23.33 -6.55 -18.29
C GLY A 48 -22.44 -6.11 -17.14
N GLU A 49 -21.22 -6.65 -16.98
CA GLU A 49 -20.32 -6.25 -15.89
C GLU A 49 -19.74 -4.86 -16.15
N LEU A 50 -19.93 -3.95 -15.19
CA LEU A 50 -19.39 -2.59 -15.20
C LEU A 50 -18.16 -2.53 -14.30
N VAL A 51 -17.06 -2.02 -14.83
CA VAL A 51 -15.82 -1.79 -14.08
C VAL A 51 -15.54 -0.31 -13.96
N THR A 52 -15.11 0.11 -12.77
CA THR A 52 -14.60 1.47 -12.55
C THR A 52 -13.23 1.60 -13.23
N THR A 53 -13.11 2.59 -14.10
CA THR A 53 -11.88 2.91 -14.86
C THR A 53 -11.48 4.35 -14.55
N GLN A 54 -10.18 4.65 -14.57
CA GLN A 54 -9.66 6.00 -14.37
C GLN A 54 -9.51 6.72 -15.71
N LYS A 55 -9.67 8.04 -15.67
CA LYS A 55 -9.27 9.00 -16.70
C LYS A 55 -8.51 10.14 -16.04
N TYR A 56 -7.73 10.88 -16.80
CA TYR A 56 -6.76 11.82 -16.26
C TYR A 56 -6.87 13.20 -16.88
N SER A 57 -6.51 14.24 -16.16
CA SER A 57 -6.43 15.62 -16.64
C SER A 57 -5.38 16.37 -15.83
N TYR A 58 -5.30 17.68 -15.98
CA TYR A 58 -4.48 18.53 -15.14
C TYR A 58 -5.08 19.93 -14.98
N PHE A 59 -4.74 20.55 -13.85
CA PHE A 59 -4.94 21.98 -13.59
C PHE A 59 -3.60 22.72 -13.74
N PRO A 60 -3.58 24.01 -14.12
CA PRO A 60 -2.34 24.76 -14.29
C PRO A 60 -1.57 25.01 -12.98
N SER A 61 -2.25 24.95 -11.83
CA SER A 61 -1.66 25.13 -10.49
C SER A 61 -2.53 24.54 -9.37
N HIS A 62 -1.97 24.33 -8.17
CA HIS A 62 -2.74 23.95 -6.98
C HIS A 62 -3.83 24.96 -6.63
N ALA A 63 -3.57 26.26 -6.80
CA ALA A 63 -4.59 27.30 -6.59
C ALA A 63 -5.80 27.12 -7.51
N SER A 64 -5.57 26.89 -8.81
CA SER A 64 -6.67 26.65 -9.76
C SER A 64 -7.44 25.35 -9.47
N PHE A 65 -6.75 24.33 -8.96
CA PHE A 65 -7.40 23.09 -8.53
C PHE A 65 -8.26 23.31 -7.28
N TRP A 66 -7.73 24.02 -6.27
CA TRP A 66 -8.45 24.41 -5.07
C TRP A 66 -9.72 25.21 -5.40
N ASP A 67 -9.58 26.28 -6.18
CA ASP A 67 -10.70 27.15 -6.58
C ASP A 67 -11.80 26.33 -7.26
N HIS A 68 -11.42 25.37 -8.10
CA HIS A 68 -12.36 24.46 -8.74
C HIS A 68 -13.09 23.57 -7.71
N VAL A 69 -12.38 22.82 -6.88
CA VAL A 69 -13.03 21.88 -5.94
C VAL A 69 -13.85 22.61 -4.88
N TYR A 70 -13.36 23.74 -4.39
CA TYR A 70 -14.01 24.52 -3.35
C TYR A 70 -15.24 25.27 -3.87
N SER A 71 -15.20 25.84 -5.09
CA SER A 71 -16.38 26.46 -5.69
C SER A 71 -17.49 25.44 -5.93
N ARG A 72 -17.16 24.24 -6.43
CA ARG A 72 -18.11 23.14 -6.62
C ARG A 72 -18.73 22.71 -5.29
N HIS A 73 -17.91 22.57 -4.24
CA HIS A 73 -18.38 22.28 -2.89
C HIS A 73 -19.37 23.35 -2.38
N LYS A 74 -19.03 24.64 -2.51
CA LYS A 74 -19.90 25.76 -2.11
C LYS A 74 -21.24 25.76 -2.86
N MET A 75 -21.25 25.33 -4.11
CA MET A 75 -22.46 25.20 -4.92
C MET A 75 -23.26 23.90 -4.64
N GLY A 76 -22.77 23.03 -3.75
CA GLY A 76 -23.40 21.75 -3.42
C GLY A 76 -23.20 20.65 -4.47
N TYR A 77 -22.27 20.84 -5.42
CA TYR A 77 -21.92 19.81 -6.40
C TYR A 77 -20.92 18.80 -5.82
N LEU A 78 -21.15 17.53 -6.12
CA LEU A 78 -20.19 16.46 -5.81
C LEU A 78 -19.13 16.38 -6.91
N THR A 79 -17.88 16.19 -6.52
CA THR A 79 -16.77 15.93 -7.44
C THR A 79 -16.13 14.57 -7.12
N GLY A 80 -15.61 13.92 -8.16
CA GLY A 80 -14.85 12.68 -8.05
C GLY A 80 -13.39 12.87 -8.43
N LEU A 81 -12.81 14.02 -8.09
CA LEU A 81 -11.44 14.36 -8.47
C LEU A 81 -10.43 13.83 -7.46
N TYR A 82 -9.37 13.26 -8.00
CA TYR A 82 -8.23 12.75 -7.26
C TYR A 82 -6.99 13.49 -7.72
N GLU A 83 -6.18 14.00 -6.80
CA GLU A 83 -4.83 14.44 -7.10
C GLU A 83 -3.97 13.23 -7.52
N VAL A 84 -3.12 13.42 -8.52
CA VAL A 84 -2.17 12.41 -8.99
C VAL A 84 -0.75 12.80 -8.57
N ALA A 85 -0.11 11.97 -7.76
CA ALA A 85 1.33 12.06 -7.53
C ALA A 85 2.07 11.06 -8.42
N ALA A 86 2.62 11.58 -9.53
CA ALA A 86 3.53 10.84 -10.40
C ALA A 86 4.95 10.81 -9.81
N GLU A 87 5.81 9.90 -10.27
CA GLU A 87 7.15 9.63 -9.72
C GLU A 87 8.02 10.88 -9.49
N HIS A 88 7.96 11.84 -10.41
CA HIS A 88 8.78 13.06 -10.38
C HIS A 88 8.13 14.23 -9.62
N HIS A 89 6.87 14.12 -9.19
CA HIS A 89 6.23 15.20 -8.43
C HIS A 89 6.83 15.31 -7.03
N PRO A 90 7.07 16.52 -6.53
CA PRO A 90 7.35 16.72 -5.11
C PRO A 90 6.11 16.30 -4.30
N ARG A 91 6.34 15.92 -3.04
CA ARG A 91 5.27 15.48 -2.14
C ARG A 91 5.62 15.69 -0.68
N VAL A 92 4.60 15.89 0.13
CA VAL A 92 4.73 15.87 1.59
C VAL A 92 4.62 14.44 2.13
N LEU A 93 5.03 14.22 3.38
CA LEU A 93 4.71 12.99 4.09
C LEU A 93 3.20 12.87 4.27
N TYR A 94 2.65 11.69 3.99
CA TYR A 94 1.22 11.44 4.14
C TYR A 94 0.95 10.00 4.63
N PHE A 95 -0.24 9.82 5.20
CA PHE A 95 -0.79 8.53 5.59
C PHE A 95 -2.26 8.44 5.22
N ASP A 96 -2.69 7.28 4.72
CA ASP A 96 -4.11 6.91 4.62
C ASP A 96 -4.43 5.97 5.78
N LEU A 97 -5.40 6.35 6.61
CA LEU A 97 -5.82 5.59 7.77
C LEU A 97 -7.25 5.11 7.50
N ASP A 98 -7.49 3.79 7.43
CA ASP A 98 -8.81 3.19 7.24
C ASP A 98 -9.07 2.10 8.30
N GLY A 99 -10.24 2.15 8.92
CA GLY A 99 -10.64 1.25 9.99
C GLY A 99 -12.14 1.06 10.07
N LYS A 100 -12.56 -0.09 10.62
CA LYS A 100 -13.98 -0.43 10.83
C LYS A 100 -14.64 0.54 11.82
N LYS A 101 -15.98 0.63 11.81
CA LYS A 101 -16.78 1.50 12.70
C LYS A 101 -16.30 1.55 14.17
N PRO A 102 -15.97 0.42 14.84
CA PRO A 102 -15.54 0.44 16.24
C PRO A 102 -14.23 1.21 16.48
N MET A 103 -13.37 1.33 15.47
CA MET A 103 -12.08 2.03 15.55
C MET A 103 -12.25 3.55 15.62
N LYS A 104 -13.38 4.10 15.12
CA LYS A 104 -13.61 5.55 15.05
C LYS A 104 -13.51 6.26 16.40
N LYS A 105 -13.97 5.62 17.49
CA LYS A 105 -13.89 6.19 18.85
C LYS A 105 -12.44 6.36 19.35
N HIS A 106 -11.48 5.69 18.70
CA HIS A 106 -10.05 5.77 19.00
C HIS A 106 -9.30 6.75 18.07
N GLY A 107 -10.00 7.45 17.17
CA GLY A 107 -9.41 8.31 16.14
C GLY A 107 -8.39 9.31 16.67
N ASN A 108 -8.72 10.06 17.73
CA ASN A 108 -7.80 11.02 18.33
C ASN A 108 -6.52 10.36 18.84
N ARG A 109 -6.63 9.15 19.42
CA ARG A 109 -5.45 8.40 19.87
C ARG A 109 -4.57 8.00 18.69
N PHE A 110 -5.16 7.51 17.59
CA PHE A 110 -4.38 7.17 16.41
C PHE A 110 -3.62 8.38 15.86
N LEU A 111 -4.28 9.54 15.77
CA LEU A 111 -3.65 10.78 15.31
C LEU A 111 -2.52 11.23 16.24
N SER A 112 -2.72 11.20 17.56
CA SER A 112 -1.67 11.55 18.53
C SER A 112 -0.49 10.56 18.48
N SER A 113 -0.75 9.26 18.41
CA SER A 113 0.31 8.25 18.26
C SER A 113 1.08 8.41 16.95
N LEU A 114 0.40 8.74 15.86
CA LEU A 114 1.03 9.00 14.57
C LEU A 114 1.91 10.25 14.63
N GLN A 115 1.42 11.34 15.21
CA GLN A 115 2.20 12.57 15.36
C GLN A 115 3.45 12.35 16.20
N HIS A 116 3.32 11.70 17.36
CA HIS A 116 4.46 11.41 18.22
C HIS A 116 5.50 10.51 17.53
N LEU A 117 5.05 9.50 16.76
CA LEU A 117 5.94 8.67 15.95
C LEU A 117 6.65 9.49 14.86
N VAL A 118 5.95 10.38 14.15
CA VAL A 118 6.54 11.21 13.08
C VAL A 118 7.55 12.19 13.66
N SER A 119 7.22 12.86 14.77
CA SER A 119 8.15 13.72 15.52
C SER A 119 9.42 12.95 15.89
N TRP A 120 9.26 11.79 16.54
CA TRP A 120 10.38 10.94 16.94
C TRP A 120 11.22 10.43 15.76
N PHE A 121 10.57 9.98 14.68
CA PHE A 121 11.25 9.39 13.52
C PHE A 121 12.09 10.43 12.77
N PHE A 122 11.57 11.65 12.60
CA PHE A 122 12.27 12.72 11.88
C PHE A 122 13.10 13.63 12.80
N SER A 123 13.11 13.37 14.11
CA SER A 123 13.79 14.21 15.12
C SER A 123 13.33 15.67 15.06
N VAL A 124 12.03 15.87 14.90
CA VAL A 124 11.36 17.19 14.86
C VAL A 124 10.49 17.31 16.10
N ASP A 125 10.51 18.44 16.79
CA ASP A 125 9.68 18.63 17.98
C ASP A 125 8.18 18.59 17.63
N ASP A 126 7.35 18.04 18.51
CA ASP A 126 5.91 17.87 18.28
C ASP A 126 5.19 19.20 17.98
N ASP A 127 5.67 20.32 18.51
CA ASP A 127 5.12 21.67 18.30
C ASP A 127 5.51 22.30 16.96
N GLN A 128 6.50 21.73 16.26
CA GLN A 128 6.87 22.09 14.89
C GLN A 128 6.07 21.32 13.84
N LEU A 129 5.31 20.31 14.27
CA LEU A 129 4.44 19.51 13.40
C LEU A 129 2.97 19.86 13.64
N GLU A 130 2.29 20.19 12.56
CA GLU A 130 0.85 20.41 12.56
C GLU A 130 0.26 19.70 11.33
N PRO A 131 -0.30 18.49 11.52
CA PRO A 131 -0.83 17.71 10.41
C PRO A 131 -2.16 18.27 9.90
N VAL A 132 -2.33 18.24 8.58
CA VAL A 132 -3.63 18.48 7.93
C VAL A 132 -4.39 17.16 7.86
N VAL A 133 -5.59 17.12 8.43
CA VAL A 133 -6.42 15.90 8.47
C VAL A 133 -7.69 16.08 7.64
N LEU A 134 -7.86 15.21 6.64
CA LEU A 134 -9.10 15.10 5.85
C LEU A 134 -9.82 13.81 6.21
N ALA A 135 -11.06 13.86 6.67
CA ALA A 135 -11.83 12.69 7.06
C ALA A 135 -13.02 12.42 6.16
N SER A 136 -13.31 11.13 5.94
CA SER A 136 -14.55 10.73 5.27
C SER A 136 -15.76 11.18 6.09
N ALA A 137 -16.75 11.75 5.42
CA ALA A 137 -18.06 12.08 6.00
C ALA A 137 -18.89 10.85 6.41
N ASN A 138 -18.36 9.63 6.23
CA ASN A 138 -19.08 8.40 6.46
C ASN A 138 -19.11 8.12 7.97
N PRO A 139 -20.29 8.05 8.61
CA PRO A 139 -20.37 7.81 10.04
C PRO A 139 -19.92 6.40 10.44
N ASP A 140 -19.94 5.44 9.52
CA ASP A 140 -19.77 4.01 9.77
C ASP A 140 -18.34 3.48 9.57
N LYS A 141 -17.36 4.36 9.32
CA LYS A 141 -15.96 3.97 9.26
C LYS A 141 -15.04 5.04 9.81
N PHE A 142 -13.87 4.61 10.29
CA PHE A 142 -12.74 5.50 10.50
C PHE A 142 -12.00 5.58 9.16
N SER A 143 -11.88 6.77 8.58
CA SER A 143 -11.16 6.93 7.32
C SER A 143 -10.67 8.35 7.21
N VAL A 144 -9.36 8.54 7.34
CA VAL A 144 -8.73 9.86 7.35
C VAL A 144 -7.45 9.83 6.52
N HIS A 145 -7.21 10.89 5.76
CA HIS A 145 -5.92 11.19 5.18
C HIS A 145 -5.22 12.19 6.08
N VAL A 146 -3.98 11.92 6.45
CA VAL A 146 -3.14 12.78 7.29
C VAL A 146 -1.95 13.22 6.47
N MET A 147 -1.67 14.51 6.42
CA MET A 147 -0.56 15.10 5.66
C MET A 147 0.28 15.96 6.60
N TYR A 148 1.60 15.92 6.44
CA TYR A 148 2.55 16.73 7.20
C TYR A 148 3.26 17.68 6.24
N PRO A 149 2.73 18.89 5.98
CA PRO A 149 3.35 19.88 5.10
C PRO A 149 4.81 20.21 5.43
N GLN A 150 5.22 19.97 6.68
CA GLN A 150 6.56 20.26 7.20
C GLN A 150 7.60 19.20 6.84
N ILE A 151 7.19 17.99 6.43
CA ILE A 151 8.10 16.91 6.02
C ILE A 151 7.97 16.72 4.51
N GLN A 152 8.99 17.11 3.76
CA GLN A 152 8.91 17.28 2.31
C GLN A 152 9.92 16.40 1.57
N PHE A 153 9.48 15.87 0.43
CA PHE A 153 10.29 15.06 -0.48
C PHE A 153 10.22 15.65 -1.89
N SER A 154 11.36 15.76 -2.56
CA SER A 154 11.46 16.26 -3.94
C SER A 154 10.82 15.33 -4.96
N ASN A 155 10.71 14.04 -4.67
CA ASN A 155 10.09 13.04 -5.53
C ASN A 155 9.75 11.73 -4.79
N TYR A 156 9.19 10.78 -5.55
CA TYR A 156 8.87 9.44 -5.05
C TYR A 156 10.10 8.65 -4.57
N GLU A 157 11.22 8.77 -5.27
CA GLU A 157 12.44 8.04 -4.93
C GLU A 157 12.97 8.44 -3.54
N ARG A 158 12.99 9.74 -3.25
CA ARG A 158 13.37 10.26 -1.93
C ARG A 158 12.43 9.80 -0.82
N GLN A 159 11.12 9.84 -1.04
CA GLN A 159 10.16 9.30 -0.09
C GLN A 159 10.39 7.80 0.17
N CYS A 160 10.70 7.04 -0.88
CA CYS A 160 10.94 5.60 -0.79
C CYS A 160 12.22 5.22 -0.06
N GLU A 161 13.15 6.15 0.14
CA GLU A 161 14.36 5.91 0.92
C GLU A 161 14.02 5.67 2.41
N VAL A 162 13.05 6.42 2.94
CA VAL A 162 12.72 6.42 4.38
C VAL A 162 11.45 5.64 4.72
N LEU A 163 10.49 5.60 3.79
CA LEU A 163 9.14 5.12 4.05
C LEU A 163 9.06 3.65 4.52
N PRO A 164 9.82 2.68 3.96
CA PRO A 164 9.77 1.30 4.44
C PRO A 164 10.12 1.18 5.93
N THR A 165 11.15 1.91 6.37
CA THR A 165 11.57 1.93 7.78
C THR A 165 10.50 2.59 8.65
N LEU A 166 9.91 3.70 8.20
CA LEU A 166 8.83 4.41 8.90
C LEU A 166 7.59 3.53 9.08
N LEU A 167 7.14 2.84 8.04
CA LEU A 167 5.97 1.95 8.13
C LEU A 167 6.24 0.73 9.01
N ASN A 168 7.49 0.24 9.06
CA ASN A 168 7.88 -0.81 10.01
C ASN A 168 7.99 -0.31 11.44
N ALA A 169 8.41 0.94 11.66
CA ALA A 169 8.41 1.56 12.99
C ALA A 169 7.00 1.58 13.59
N ILE A 170 5.96 1.83 12.78
CA ILE A 170 4.54 1.76 13.21
C ILE A 170 4.16 0.39 13.79
N HIS A 171 4.77 -0.69 13.30
CA HIS A 171 4.45 -2.06 13.71
C HIS A 171 5.35 -2.58 14.83
N LEU A 172 6.60 -2.11 14.87
CA LEU A 172 7.62 -2.60 15.78
C LEU A 172 7.71 -1.81 17.07
N LEU A 173 7.28 -0.55 17.11
CA LEU A 173 7.46 0.29 18.27
C LEU A 173 6.23 0.26 19.18
N ASP A 174 6.48 0.14 20.48
CA ASP A 174 5.53 0.62 21.47
C ASP A 174 5.48 2.15 21.39
N THR A 175 4.37 2.69 20.88
CA THR A 175 4.17 4.14 20.71
C THR A 175 4.21 4.97 21.99
N LYS A 176 4.28 4.36 23.19
CA LYS A 176 4.48 5.09 24.45
C LYS A 176 5.95 5.17 24.86
N THR A 177 6.73 4.15 24.56
CA THR A 177 8.14 4.05 25.00
C THR A 177 9.13 4.30 23.87
N MET A 178 8.66 4.24 22.61
CA MET A 178 9.47 4.26 21.39
C MET A 178 10.61 3.23 21.41
N GLN A 179 10.39 2.11 22.11
CA GLN A 179 11.25 0.94 22.10
C GLN A 179 10.66 -0.12 21.19
N ILE A 180 11.54 -0.96 20.63
CA ILE A 180 11.11 -2.10 19.82
C ILE A 180 10.41 -3.10 20.73
N ASP A 181 9.16 -3.35 20.43
CA ASP A 181 8.37 -4.42 21.02
C ASP A 181 8.75 -5.74 20.34
N HIS A 182 9.71 -6.46 20.95
CA HIS A 182 10.11 -7.79 20.50
C HIS A 182 9.03 -8.87 20.71
N THR A 183 7.90 -8.52 21.35
CA THR A 183 6.73 -9.41 21.50
C THR A 183 5.66 -9.17 20.44
N ALA A 184 5.70 -8.02 19.74
CA ALA A 184 4.80 -7.70 18.63
C ALA A 184 4.98 -8.61 17.40
N SER A 185 5.97 -9.50 17.41
CA SER A 185 6.15 -10.59 16.45
C SER A 185 5.13 -11.71 16.64
N GLY A 186 3.85 -11.41 16.45
CA GLY A 186 2.83 -12.33 15.93
C GLY A 186 2.74 -13.77 16.46
N LEU A 187 3.15 -14.08 17.70
CA LEU A 187 2.80 -15.34 18.35
C LEU A 187 1.45 -15.13 19.05
N PRO A 188 0.35 -15.76 18.61
CA PRO A 188 -0.70 -16.09 19.55
C PRO A 188 -0.08 -17.02 20.60
N ASP A 189 -0.16 -16.64 21.86
CA ASP A 189 0.10 -17.54 22.97
C ASP A 189 -0.77 -18.79 22.79
N THR A 190 -0.10 -19.89 22.44
CA THR A 190 -0.47 -21.29 22.61
C THR A 190 -1.86 -21.75 22.14
N ALA A 191 -1.81 -22.80 21.32
CA ALA A 191 -2.87 -23.79 21.21
C ALA A 191 -3.28 -24.30 22.61
N ASP A 192 -4.38 -23.77 23.13
CA ASP A 192 -5.40 -24.48 23.91
C ASP A 192 -6.41 -23.45 24.41
N GLY A 193 -7.70 -23.74 24.20
CA GLY A 193 -8.77 -22.77 24.37
C GLY A 193 -8.86 -22.16 25.78
N ALA A 194 -8.96 -20.83 25.84
CA ALA A 194 -9.90 -20.11 26.69
C ALA A 194 -9.81 -18.60 26.37
N ASP A 195 -10.93 -18.10 25.86
CA ASP A 195 -11.31 -16.68 25.88
C ASP A 195 -11.21 -16.13 27.32
N THR A 196 -10.25 -15.24 27.59
CA THR A 196 -10.30 -14.13 28.59
C THR A 196 -8.97 -13.36 28.65
N ARG A 197 -8.53 -12.74 27.56
CA ARG A 197 -7.70 -11.52 27.64
C ARG A 197 -8.52 -10.43 26.98
N GLY A 198 -8.99 -9.46 27.77
CA GLY A 198 -9.85 -8.38 27.27
C GLY A 198 -9.29 -7.84 25.96
N ALA A 199 -10.12 -7.81 24.92
CA ALA A 199 -9.70 -7.48 23.56
C ALA A 199 -8.70 -6.31 23.58
N SER A 200 -7.47 -6.57 23.14
CA SER A 200 -6.44 -5.55 23.05
C SER A 200 -7.03 -4.36 22.32
N GLN A 201 -6.87 -3.16 22.91
CA GLN A 201 -7.42 -1.97 22.28
C GLN A 201 -6.73 -1.77 20.92
N PRO A 202 -7.45 -1.37 19.87
CA PRO A 202 -6.87 -1.25 18.53
C PRO A 202 -5.73 -0.21 18.51
N GLU A 203 -4.66 -0.48 17.81
CA GLU A 203 -3.45 0.34 17.76
C GLU A 203 -3.30 1.06 16.42
N LEU A 204 -2.30 1.94 16.29
CA LEU A 204 -2.05 2.68 15.06
C LEU A 204 -1.81 1.75 13.86
N ARG A 205 -1.08 0.65 14.06
CA ARG A 205 -0.83 -0.37 13.02
C ARG A 205 -2.09 -0.99 12.43
N ASP A 206 -3.20 -1.02 13.18
CA ASP A 206 -4.46 -1.63 12.74
C ASP A 206 -5.23 -0.76 11.74
N VAL A 207 -4.84 0.51 11.60
CA VAL A 207 -5.56 1.49 10.77
C VAL A 207 -4.70 2.11 9.68
N VAL A 208 -3.37 2.04 9.72
CA VAL A 208 -2.51 2.62 8.67
C VAL A 208 -2.49 1.73 7.43
N ASP A 209 -2.94 2.27 6.30
CA ASP A 209 -2.86 1.59 5.01
C ASP A 209 -1.45 1.69 4.42
N ARG A 210 -0.86 0.53 4.11
CA ARG A 210 0.50 0.37 3.56
C ARG A 210 0.52 0.30 2.03
N HIS A 211 -0.64 0.22 1.39
CA HIS A 211 -0.77 0.09 -0.07
C HIS A 211 -0.62 1.38 -0.90
N PRO A 212 -0.93 2.60 -0.42
CA PRO A 212 -1.00 3.78 -1.29
C PRO A 212 0.37 4.28 -1.76
N TYR A 213 1.47 3.63 -1.41
CA TYR A 213 2.80 4.14 -1.71
C TYR A 213 3.33 3.61 -3.06
N MET A 214 2.78 4.16 -4.15
CA MET A 214 3.11 3.77 -5.53
C MET A 214 3.68 4.93 -6.37
N LYS A 215 4.43 4.59 -7.43
CA LYS A 215 5.00 5.57 -8.41
C LYS A 215 3.98 6.47 -9.08
N PHE A 216 2.72 6.06 -9.10
CA PHE A 216 1.62 6.80 -9.68
C PHE A 216 0.40 6.60 -8.79
N GLN A 217 0.20 7.52 -7.87
CA GLN A 217 -0.76 7.38 -6.79
C GLN A 217 -1.90 8.38 -6.92
N LEU A 218 -3.11 7.94 -6.57
CA LEU A 218 -4.33 8.76 -6.57
C LEU A 218 -4.74 9.10 -5.14
N PHE A 219 -4.86 10.40 -4.86
CA PHE A 219 -5.32 10.93 -3.58
C PHE A 219 -6.65 11.62 -3.78
N ARG A 220 -7.66 11.25 -3.02
CA ARG A 220 -8.94 11.95 -3.11
C ARG A 220 -8.73 13.40 -2.65
N ALA A 221 -9.10 14.35 -3.49
CA ALA A 221 -8.97 15.77 -3.18
C ALA A 221 -9.90 16.18 -2.01
N PRO A 222 -9.64 17.30 -1.33
CA PRO A 222 -10.60 17.90 -0.42
C PRO A 222 -11.97 18.05 -1.08
N TYR A 223 -13.03 17.71 -0.35
CA TYR A 223 -14.43 17.70 -0.78
C TYR A 223 -14.80 16.74 -1.91
N ALA A 224 -13.86 15.95 -2.43
CA ALA A 224 -14.16 14.92 -3.43
C ALA A 224 -14.70 13.64 -2.76
N CYS A 225 -15.44 12.84 -3.53
CA CYS A 225 -16.09 11.61 -3.09
C CYS A 225 -15.84 10.44 -4.08
N LYS A 226 -16.13 9.20 -3.64
CA LYS A 226 -15.95 7.99 -4.45
C LYS A 226 -17.12 7.79 -5.42
N LEU A 227 -16.82 7.34 -6.64
CA LEU A 227 -17.80 6.77 -7.56
C LEU A 227 -18.11 5.32 -7.16
N LYS A 228 -19.37 5.00 -6.85
CA LYS A 228 -19.84 3.62 -6.60
C LYS A 228 -21.17 3.39 -7.27
N GLY A 229 -21.30 2.28 -8.01
CA GLY A 229 -22.54 1.95 -8.70
C GLY A 229 -22.98 3.02 -9.70
N GLY A 230 -22.03 3.76 -10.29
CA GLY A 230 -22.31 4.77 -11.31
C GLY A 230 -22.70 6.14 -10.78
N GLU A 231 -22.65 6.34 -9.46
CA GLU A 231 -22.98 7.59 -8.79
C GLU A 231 -21.91 7.97 -7.76
N TYR A 232 -21.72 9.27 -7.61
CA TYR A 232 -20.91 9.84 -6.54
C TYR A 232 -21.61 9.68 -5.18
N LYS A 233 -20.87 9.17 -4.19
CA LYS A 233 -21.39 8.86 -2.86
C LYS A 233 -21.01 9.94 -1.87
N LYS A 234 -21.94 10.84 -1.55
CA LYS A 234 -21.74 12.02 -0.67
C LYS A 234 -21.17 11.64 0.69
N GLU A 235 -21.55 10.51 1.26
CA GLU A 235 -21.02 10.00 2.53
C GLU A 235 -19.51 9.69 2.47
N THR A 236 -18.95 9.48 1.27
CA THR A 236 -17.51 9.25 1.09
C THR A 236 -16.71 10.54 0.85
N THR A 237 -17.34 11.71 0.98
CA THR A 237 -16.66 13.00 0.83
C THR A 237 -15.54 13.15 1.86
N LEU A 238 -14.36 13.58 1.45
CA LEU A 238 -13.31 13.96 2.39
C LEU A 238 -13.48 15.41 2.83
N LEU A 239 -13.63 15.63 4.14
CA LEU A 239 -13.83 16.95 4.74
C LEU A 239 -12.63 17.29 5.63
N PRO A 240 -12.12 18.53 5.60
CA PRO A 240 -11.13 18.98 6.58
C PRO A 240 -11.66 18.83 8.00
N GLN A 241 -10.87 18.21 8.88
CA GLN A 241 -11.15 18.12 10.32
C GLN A 241 -10.35 19.12 11.14
N THR A 242 -9.18 19.51 10.64
CA THR A 242 -8.33 20.56 11.18
C THR A 242 -8.41 21.77 10.27
N ASP A 243 -7.99 22.93 10.78
CA ASP A 243 -7.62 24.02 9.90
C ASP A 243 -6.47 23.58 8.99
N PHE A 244 -6.39 24.21 7.82
CA PHE A 244 -5.25 24.01 6.94
C PHE A 244 -4.01 24.67 7.54
N TYR A 245 -2.85 24.04 7.37
CA TYR A 245 -1.61 24.50 7.99
C TYR A 245 -1.28 25.92 7.56
N MET A 246 -0.95 26.79 8.53
CA MET A 246 -0.69 28.23 8.31
C MET A 246 -1.83 28.95 7.55
N HIS A 247 -3.06 28.43 7.65
CA HIS A 247 -4.23 28.88 6.89
C HIS A 247 -4.09 28.82 5.36
N ASP A 248 -3.13 28.04 4.85
CA ASP A 248 -2.96 27.80 3.42
C ASP A 248 -3.75 26.57 2.98
N ASN A 249 -4.90 26.78 2.34
CA ASN A 249 -5.78 25.72 1.87
C ASN A 249 -5.13 24.71 0.92
N LEU A 250 -4.02 25.07 0.28
CA LEU A 250 -3.31 24.20 -0.65
C LEU A 250 -2.59 23.05 0.08
N THR A 251 -2.38 23.17 1.39
CA THR A 251 -1.81 22.11 2.24
C THR A 251 -2.71 20.88 2.37
N GLY A 252 -3.96 20.94 1.86
CA GLY A 252 -4.82 19.78 1.66
C GLY A 252 -4.45 18.88 0.47
N PHE A 253 -3.44 19.26 -0.32
CA PHE A 253 -2.93 18.49 -1.46
C PHE A 253 -1.54 17.94 -1.15
N ILE A 254 -1.32 16.66 -1.45
CA ILE A 254 -0.09 15.98 -1.07
C ILE A 254 1.10 16.36 -1.95
N THR A 255 0.87 16.87 -3.17
CA THR A 255 1.93 17.35 -4.09
C THR A 255 2.20 18.85 -3.95
N TYR A 256 1.50 19.53 -3.04
CA TYR A 256 1.80 20.92 -2.72
C TYR A 256 2.92 20.98 -1.70
N VAL A 257 4.10 21.41 -2.14
CA VAL A 257 5.31 21.52 -1.35
C VAL A 257 5.74 22.98 -1.30
N CYS A 258 5.75 23.55 -0.09
CA CYS A 258 6.13 24.94 0.15
C CYS A 258 7.38 24.97 1.05
N PRO A 259 8.55 25.39 0.54
CA PRO A 259 9.80 25.37 1.31
C PRO A 259 9.73 26.15 2.63
N ASP A 260 8.93 27.21 2.69
CA ASP A 260 8.76 28.04 3.90
C ASP A 260 8.06 27.28 5.04
N PHE A 261 7.40 26.16 4.74
CA PHE A 261 6.74 25.29 5.73
C PHE A 261 7.65 24.15 6.19
N ALA A 262 8.78 23.92 5.53
CA ALA A 262 9.59 22.72 5.76
C ALA A 262 10.33 22.77 7.10
N ALA A 263 10.06 21.80 7.97
CA ALA A 263 10.96 21.45 9.07
C ALA A 263 12.06 20.51 8.59
N VAL A 264 11.72 19.59 7.68
CA VAL A 264 12.64 18.59 7.11
C VAL A 264 12.41 18.47 5.61
N THR A 265 13.48 18.53 4.82
CA THR A 265 13.45 18.38 3.36
C THR A 265 14.41 17.28 2.93
N ASP A 266 13.92 16.35 2.10
CA ASP A 266 14.67 15.22 1.55
C ASP A 266 15.55 14.49 2.59
N PRO A 267 14.98 14.06 3.72
CA PRO A 267 15.75 13.33 4.73
C PRO A 267 16.22 11.99 4.15
N THR A 268 17.48 11.65 4.42
CA THR A 268 18.06 10.34 4.09
C THR A 268 18.03 9.41 5.30
N MET A 269 17.99 8.10 5.07
CA MET A 269 18.06 7.15 6.19
C MET A 269 19.38 7.27 6.95
N ASP A 270 20.48 7.60 6.28
CA ASP A 270 21.78 7.73 6.92
C ASP A 270 21.84 8.95 7.86
N GLN A 271 21.16 10.05 7.53
CA GLN A 271 21.00 11.18 8.45
C GLN A 271 20.13 10.80 9.64
N LEU A 272 18.98 10.16 9.39
CA LEU A 272 18.04 9.80 10.45
C LEU A 272 18.64 8.81 11.46
N THR A 273 19.43 7.83 11.01
CA THR A 273 20.03 6.83 11.89
C THR A 273 21.22 7.35 12.69
N GLN A 274 21.87 8.43 12.26
CA GLN A 274 22.89 9.12 13.06
C GLN A 274 22.29 9.75 14.33
N HIS A 275 21.04 10.23 14.23
CA HIS A 275 20.34 10.84 15.36
C HIS A 275 19.58 9.82 16.21
N ASN A 276 19.23 8.67 15.63
CA ASN A 276 18.41 7.66 16.30
C ASN A 276 18.85 6.24 15.93
N SER A 277 19.62 5.61 16.83
CA SER A 277 20.17 4.26 16.60
C SER A 277 19.11 3.16 16.50
N VAL A 278 17.92 3.37 17.09
CA VAL A 278 16.78 2.43 16.96
C VAL A 278 16.32 2.35 15.51
N LEU A 279 16.41 3.45 14.75
CA LEU A 279 16.07 3.45 13.33
C LEU A 279 17.01 2.56 12.50
N GLU A 280 18.28 2.41 12.89
CA GLU A 280 19.20 1.52 12.18
C GLU A 280 18.83 0.06 12.43
N GLU A 281 18.39 -0.28 13.64
CA GLU A 281 17.88 -1.62 13.94
C GLU A 281 16.61 -1.92 13.13
N ILE A 282 15.64 -1.00 13.11
CA ILE A 282 14.42 -1.14 12.29
C ILE A 282 14.77 -1.21 10.80
N ARG A 283 15.72 -0.39 10.33
CA ARG A 283 16.19 -0.39 8.93
C ARG A 283 16.81 -1.73 8.58
N ARG A 284 17.62 -2.33 9.46
CA ARG A 284 18.17 -3.68 9.27
C ARG A 284 17.09 -4.76 9.26
N MET A 285 16.04 -4.60 10.06
CA MET A 285 14.87 -5.47 10.01
C MET A 285 14.05 -5.25 8.72
N THR A 286 14.11 -4.07 8.12
CA THR A 286 13.37 -3.72 6.90
C THR A 286 14.10 -4.15 5.63
N ILE A 287 15.41 -3.94 5.56
CA ILE A 287 16.26 -4.31 4.43
C ILE A 287 16.55 -5.81 4.50
N TRP A 288 15.73 -6.61 3.83
CA TRP A 288 16.02 -8.04 3.65
C TRP A 288 17.18 -8.21 2.65
N ARG A 289 18.27 -8.84 3.10
CA ARG A 289 19.46 -9.15 2.28
C ARG A 289 19.55 -10.66 2.05
N GLY A 290 18.54 -11.25 1.43
CA GLY A 290 18.61 -12.66 1.07
C GLY A 290 19.79 -12.97 0.15
N PRO A 291 20.25 -14.24 0.12
CA PRO A 291 21.25 -14.67 -0.85
C PRO A 291 20.77 -14.35 -2.28
N GLY A 292 21.60 -13.64 -3.06
CA GLY A 292 21.34 -13.34 -4.47
C GLY A 292 20.41 -12.16 -4.79
N LEU A 293 19.74 -11.56 -3.78
CA LEU A 293 18.77 -10.48 -3.99
C LEU A 293 19.25 -9.18 -3.36
N ARG A 294 19.96 -8.38 -4.15
CA ARG A 294 20.16 -6.97 -3.83
C ARG A 294 18.85 -6.25 -4.12
N PHE A 295 18.23 -5.66 -3.10
CA PHE A 295 17.39 -4.48 -3.33
C PHE A 295 18.27 -3.48 -4.08
N LYS A 296 18.15 -3.41 -5.42
CA LYS A 296 18.61 -2.25 -6.15
C LYS A 296 17.63 -1.13 -5.84
N GLY A 297 17.75 -0.59 -4.62
CA GLY A 297 17.25 0.75 -4.32
C GLY A 297 17.86 1.70 -5.36
N GLY A 298 17.01 2.51 -5.97
CA GLY A 298 17.42 3.71 -6.69
C GLY A 298 17.74 3.61 -8.19
N HIS A 299 17.98 2.43 -8.80
CA HIS A 299 18.41 2.41 -10.21
C HIS A 299 17.59 1.49 -11.10
N GLY A 300 16.55 2.04 -11.74
CA GLY A 300 16.20 1.84 -13.16
C GLY A 300 16.12 0.43 -13.76
N GLY A 301 16.08 -0.66 -12.97
CA GLY A 301 16.06 -2.03 -13.48
C GLY A 301 15.32 -2.96 -12.52
N ALA A 302 14.23 -3.56 -13.03
CA ALA A 302 13.42 -4.64 -12.44
C ALA A 302 13.64 -4.92 -10.94
N GLY A 303 13.19 -4.00 -10.08
CA GLY A 303 13.15 -4.18 -8.63
C GLY A 303 11.76 -4.59 -8.14
N ILE A 304 11.68 -5.13 -6.92
CA ILE A 304 10.42 -5.45 -6.22
C ILE A 304 9.58 -4.15 -6.10
N PRO A 305 8.29 -4.14 -6.50
CA PRO A 305 7.43 -2.97 -6.33
C PRO A 305 7.35 -2.49 -4.88
N MET A 306 7.33 -1.19 -4.64
CA MET A 306 7.29 -0.64 -3.27
C MET A 306 6.07 -1.08 -2.47
N ALA A 307 4.92 -1.25 -3.13
CA ALA A 307 3.74 -1.82 -2.49
C ALA A 307 3.99 -3.25 -1.97
N ASP A 308 4.82 -4.04 -2.66
CA ASP A 308 5.22 -5.36 -2.17
C ASP A 308 6.21 -5.26 -1.01
N ILE A 309 7.17 -4.32 -1.07
CA ILE A 309 8.08 -4.02 0.04
C ILE A 309 7.28 -3.71 1.31
N ASN A 310 6.32 -2.79 1.18
CA ASN A 310 5.55 -2.28 2.30
C ASN A 310 4.52 -3.28 2.82
N SER A 311 3.93 -4.13 1.97
CA SER A 311 2.84 -5.02 2.38
C SER A 311 3.25 -6.49 2.57
N LEU A 312 4.26 -7.03 1.87
CA LEU A 312 4.65 -8.44 2.03
C LEU A 312 5.67 -8.67 3.14
N TYR A 313 6.60 -7.73 3.33
CA TYR A 313 7.74 -7.86 4.22
C TYR A 313 7.47 -7.14 5.55
N VAL A 314 6.39 -7.56 6.20
CA VAL A 314 5.89 -7.01 7.47
C VAL A 314 6.45 -7.83 8.65
N PRO A 315 7.02 -7.20 9.70
CA PRO A 315 7.70 -7.91 10.77
C PRO A 315 6.89 -8.95 11.52
N GLU A 316 5.56 -8.79 11.57
CA GLU A 316 4.62 -9.71 12.23
C GLU A 316 4.65 -11.13 11.67
N PHE A 317 5.08 -11.32 10.43
CA PHE A 317 5.19 -12.65 9.82
C PHE A 317 6.51 -13.36 10.13
N ARG A 318 7.47 -12.69 10.77
CA ARG A 318 8.76 -13.30 11.12
C ARG A 318 8.59 -14.38 12.18
N GLN A 319 9.21 -15.51 11.91
CA GLN A 319 9.23 -16.70 12.75
C GLN A 319 10.54 -16.72 13.53
N HIS A 320 10.45 -16.58 14.85
CA HIS A 320 11.61 -16.44 15.73
C HIS A 320 12.26 -17.76 16.16
N LEU A 321 11.60 -18.90 15.93
CA LEU A 321 11.92 -20.17 16.60
C LEU A 321 12.57 -21.24 15.73
N ILE A 322 12.79 -20.99 14.43
CA ILE A 322 13.27 -22.03 13.52
C ILE A 322 14.70 -21.74 13.04
N ARG A 323 15.69 -22.30 13.74
CA ARG A 323 17.01 -22.56 13.13
C ARG A 323 16.91 -23.89 12.38
N SER A 324 16.49 -23.85 11.13
CA SER A 324 16.47 -25.01 10.24
C SER A 324 17.09 -24.67 8.89
N THR A 325 17.50 -25.70 8.15
CA THR A 325 17.81 -25.55 6.73
C THR A 325 16.52 -25.75 5.93
N ILE A 326 16.23 -24.84 5.00
CA ILE A 326 15.13 -24.96 4.03
C ILE A 326 15.79 -25.07 2.65
N ASP A 327 15.83 -26.28 2.09
CA ASP A 327 16.56 -26.56 0.85
C ASP A 327 15.61 -26.71 -0.34
N PHE A 328 15.70 -25.76 -1.27
CA PHE A 328 14.96 -25.80 -2.54
C PHE A 328 15.74 -26.47 -3.68
N ARG A 329 17.02 -26.77 -3.48
CA ARG A 329 17.91 -27.22 -4.55
C ARG A 329 17.53 -28.60 -5.06
N GLY A 330 17.59 -28.79 -6.37
CA GLY A 330 17.26 -30.07 -7.02
C GLY A 330 15.79 -30.49 -6.94
N LEU A 331 14.92 -29.68 -6.33
CA LEU A 331 13.48 -29.92 -6.31
C LEU A 331 12.81 -29.42 -7.60
N SER A 332 11.75 -30.10 -8.04
CA SER A 332 10.87 -29.59 -9.09
C SER A 332 10.16 -28.30 -8.64
N TYR A 333 9.72 -27.43 -9.55
CA TYR A 333 9.00 -26.21 -9.14
C TYR A 333 7.72 -26.50 -8.35
N ALA A 334 7.02 -27.60 -8.63
CA ALA A 334 5.86 -28.02 -7.85
C ALA A 334 6.23 -28.43 -6.40
N ASP A 335 7.38 -29.09 -6.22
CA ASP A 335 7.87 -29.46 -4.89
C ASP A 335 8.44 -28.25 -4.14
N GLN A 336 9.13 -27.33 -4.84
CA GLN A 336 9.54 -26.04 -4.30
C GLN A 336 8.32 -25.22 -3.85
N TRP A 337 7.23 -25.22 -4.62
CA TRP A 337 6.00 -24.52 -4.28
C TRP A 337 5.38 -25.08 -3.00
N SER A 338 5.25 -26.40 -2.93
CA SER A 338 4.71 -27.09 -1.75
C SER A 338 5.58 -26.89 -0.51
N LEU A 339 6.91 -26.94 -0.65
CA LEU A 339 7.84 -26.66 0.44
C LEU A 339 7.70 -25.20 0.91
N GLY A 340 7.70 -24.25 0.00
CA GLY A 340 7.61 -22.83 0.33
C GLY A 340 6.32 -22.47 1.08
N LEU A 341 5.17 -22.96 0.64
CA LEU A 341 3.88 -22.69 1.31
C LEU A 341 3.84 -23.26 2.73
N ARG A 342 4.52 -24.38 2.99
CA ARG A 342 4.66 -24.95 4.35
C ARG A 342 5.67 -24.22 5.22
N SER A 343 6.58 -23.46 4.61
CA SER A 343 7.67 -22.76 5.31
C SER A 343 7.36 -21.30 5.66
N ILE A 344 6.31 -20.72 5.08
CA ILE A 344 5.88 -19.35 5.41
C ILE A 344 4.92 -19.33 6.61
N ASN A 345 4.80 -18.17 7.26
CA ASN A 345 3.91 -17.99 8.40
C ASN A 345 2.45 -18.23 7.98
N THR A 346 1.73 -19.09 8.70
CA THR A 346 0.36 -19.50 8.37
C THR A 346 -0.64 -18.34 8.42
N MET A 347 -0.39 -17.30 9.23
CA MET A 347 -1.21 -16.10 9.26
C MET A 347 -1.23 -15.35 7.92
N ARG A 348 -0.25 -15.58 7.04
CA ARG A 348 -0.24 -14.99 5.69
C ARG A 348 -1.45 -15.40 4.85
N ALA A 349 -2.09 -16.54 5.11
CA ALA A 349 -3.32 -16.92 4.42
C ALA A 349 -4.47 -15.94 4.71
N SER A 350 -4.47 -15.33 5.89
CA SER A 350 -5.44 -14.29 6.29
C SER A 350 -5.02 -12.88 5.84
N HIS A 351 -3.82 -12.72 5.29
CA HIS A 351 -3.29 -11.44 4.85
C HIS A 351 -3.55 -11.23 3.36
N PHE A 352 -4.44 -10.27 3.04
CA PHE A 352 -4.91 -10.01 1.68
C PHE A 352 -3.79 -9.90 0.64
N TRP A 353 -2.72 -9.15 0.93
CA TRP A 353 -1.66 -8.92 -0.06
C TRP A 353 -0.81 -10.18 -0.29
N SER A 354 -0.57 -10.98 0.76
CA SER A 354 0.12 -12.29 0.63
C SER A 354 -0.72 -13.23 -0.22
N TRP A 355 -2.00 -13.40 0.12
CA TRP A 355 -2.94 -14.24 -0.61
C TRP A 355 -3.08 -13.83 -2.08
N PHE A 356 -3.28 -12.53 -2.34
CA PHE A 356 -3.44 -11.99 -3.68
C PHE A 356 -2.21 -12.25 -4.55
N ARG A 357 -1.00 -12.04 -4.01
CA ARG A 357 0.23 -12.28 -4.75
C ARG A 357 0.51 -13.76 -4.98
N LEU A 358 0.20 -14.62 -4.01
CA LEU A 358 0.36 -16.07 -4.14
C LEU A 358 -0.67 -16.70 -5.07
N CYS A 359 -1.87 -16.13 -5.24
CA CYS A 359 -2.78 -16.51 -6.33
C CYS A 359 -2.11 -16.33 -7.71
N GLY A 360 -1.37 -15.24 -7.90
CA GLY A 360 -0.59 -14.99 -9.12
C GLY A 360 0.54 -16.00 -9.33
N SER A 361 1.29 -16.32 -8.28
CA SER A 361 2.32 -17.37 -8.32
C SER A 361 1.73 -18.76 -8.61
N CYS A 362 0.58 -19.08 -8.03
CA CYS A 362 -0.16 -20.31 -8.31
C CYS A 362 -0.56 -20.36 -9.79
N TYR A 363 -1.15 -19.30 -10.34
CA TYR A 363 -1.49 -19.20 -11.76
C TYR A 363 -0.29 -19.43 -12.67
N THR A 364 0.84 -18.75 -12.42
CA THR A 364 2.08 -18.91 -13.21
C THR A 364 2.56 -20.36 -13.22
N LEU A 365 2.54 -21.03 -12.07
CA LEU A 365 2.95 -22.43 -11.97
C LEU A 365 1.94 -23.37 -12.63
N MET A 366 0.64 -23.16 -12.46
CA MET A 366 -0.39 -23.94 -13.15
C MET A 366 -0.28 -23.85 -14.66
N HIS A 367 0.03 -22.66 -15.19
CA HIS A 367 0.25 -22.45 -16.63
C HIS A 367 1.56 -23.12 -17.09
N ARG A 368 2.63 -23.10 -16.29
CA ARG A 368 3.87 -23.80 -16.62
C ARG A 368 3.66 -25.31 -16.83
N TYR A 369 2.77 -25.91 -16.05
CA TYR A 369 2.42 -27.34 -16.11
C TYR A 369 1.13 -27.60 -16.90
N GLU A 370 0.76 -26.75 -17.88
CA GLU A 370 -0.49 -26.93 -18.64
C GLU A 370 -0.57 -28.29 -19.35
N SER A 371 0.57 -28.82 -19.83
CA SER A 371 0.67 -30.13 -20.47
C SER A 371 0.77 -31.31 -19.49
N ASP A 372 0.81 -31.06 -18.19
CA ASP A 372 0.92 -32.07 -17.12
C ASP A 372 -0.21 -31.87 -16.10
N PRO A 373 -1.41 -32.45 -16.35
CA PRO A 373 -2.58 -32.25 -15.52
C PRO A 373 -2.38 -32.68 -14.05
N GLU A 374 -1.58 -33.72 -13.81
CA GLU A 374 -1.32 -34.23 -12.46
C GLU A 374 -0.48 -33.23 -11.66
N THR A 375 0.62 -32.74 -12.23
CA THR A 375 1.44 -31.73 -11.55
C THR A 375 0.71 -30.40 -11.41
N ARG A 376 -0.08 -29.99 -12.41
CA ARG A 376 -0.93 -28.80 -12.33
C ARG A 376 -1.93 -28.89 -11.18
N GLN A 377 -2.58 -30.04 -11.00
CA GLN A 377 -3.50 -30.26 -9.89
C GLN A 377 -2.78 -30.21 -8.54
N ARG A 378 -1.58 -30.83 -8.43
CA ARG A 378 -0.76 -30.77 -7.21
C ARG A 378 -0.40 -29.34 -6.80
N VAL A 379 -0.08 -28.46 -7.75
CA VAL A 379 0.19 -27.03 -7.50
C VAL A 379 -1.03 -26.33 -6.90
N LEU A 380 -2.21 -26.58 -7.48
CA LEU A 380 -3.47 -26.01 -7.02
C LEU A 380 -3.83 -26.53 -5.61
N ASP A 381 -3.76 -27.84 -5.40
CA ASP A 381 -4.09 -28.48 -4.12
C ASP A 381 -3.21 -27.91 -2.99
N ALA A 382 -1.90 -27.75 -3.23
CA ALA A 382 -1.00 -27.16 -2.24
C ALA A 382 -1.39 -25.72 -1.86
N PHE A 383 -1.83 -24.91 -2.84
CA PHE A 383 -2.27 -23.54 -2.58
C PHE A 383 -3.60 -23.49 -1.82
N LEU A 384 -4.58 -24.30 -2.24
CA LEU A 384 -5.88 -24.36 -1.57
C LEU A 384 -5.71 -24.86 -0.13
N ASP A 385 -4.84 -25.84 0.10
CA ASP A 385 -4.55 -26.34 1.44
C ASP A 385 -3.94 -25.27 2.35
N TRP A 386 -2.94 -24.52 1.86
CA TRP A 386 -2.39 -23.37 2.58
C TRP A 386 -3.46 -22.30 2.87
N SER A 387 -4.35 -22.03 1.91
CA SER A 387 -5.39 -21.00 2.03
C SER A 387 -6.46 -21.34 3.08
N LYS A 388 -6.64 -22.62 3.44
CA LYS A 388 -7.56 -23.05 4.51
C LYS A 388 -7.19 -22.53 5.91
N ALA A 389 -5.96 -22.03 6.10
CA ALA A 389 -5.59 -21.35 7.33
C ALA A 389 -6.37 -20.04 7.55
N TYR A 390 -7.04 -19.50 6.51
CA TYR A 390 -7.96 -18.37 6.66
C TYR A 390 -9.31 -18.80 7.27
N PRO A 391 -9.77 -18.19 8.38
CA PRO A 391 -11.02 -18.61 9.05
C PRO A 391 -12.30 -18.52 8.20
N PHE A 392 -12.30 -17.70 7.14
CA PHE A 392 -13.42 -17.55 6.22
C PHE A 392 -13.10 -18.08 4.82
N TYR A 393 -12.27 -19.13 4.75
CA TYR A 393 -11.87 -19.76 3.50
C TYR A 393 -13.07 -20.05 2.58
N CYS A 394 -12.92 -19.60 1.33
CA CYS A 394 -13.85 -19.87 0.25
C CYS A 394 -13.06 -20.36 -0.96
N GLU A 395 -13.26 -21.63 -1.34
CA GLU A 395 -12.56 -22.22 -2.48
C GLU A 395 -12.87 -21.50 -3.79
N ASP A 396 -14.15 -21.18 -4.03
CA ASP A 396 -14.58 -20.47 -5.23
C ASP A 396 -13.92 -19.10 -5.37
N GLU A 397 -13.73 -18.36 -4.27
CA GLU A 397 -13.04 -17.07 -4.28
C GLU A 397 -11.57 -17.22 -4.69
N ASN A 398 -10.89 -18.26 -4.18
CA ASN A 398 -9.52 -18.58 -4.53
C ASN A 398 -9.40 -18.92 -6.02
N LEU A 399 -10.23 -19.84 -6.52
CA LEU A 399 -10.25 -20.24 -7.93
C LEU A 399 -10.55 -19.04 -8.85
N GLN A 400 -11.56 -18.24 -8.52
CA GLN A 400 -11.90 -17.04 -9.28
C GLN A 400 -10.73 -16.04 -9.31
N THR A 401 -10.01 -15.88 -8.20
CA THR A 401 -8.89 -14.93 -8.12
C THR A 401 -7.67 -15.42 -8.90
N ILE A 402 -7.35 -16.71 -8.84
CA ILE A 402 -6.33 -17.35 -9.68
C ILE A 402 -6.68 -17.17 -11.17
N HIS A 403 -7.92 -17.45 -11.58
CA HIS A 403 -8.32 -17.27 -12.98
C HIS A 403 -8.33 -15.82 -13.44
N ARG A 404 -8.54 -14.84 -12.53
CA ARG A 404 -8.42 -13.41 -12.86
C ARG A 404 -6.98 -12.98 -13.18
N CYS A 405 -5.97 -13.83 -12.98
CA CYS A 405 -4.58 -13.57 -13.38
C CYS A 405 -4.33 -13.78 -14.87
N GLU A 406 -5.26 -14.39 -15.61
CA GLU A 406 -5.11 -14.62 -17.04
C GLU A 406 -4.84 -13.33 -17.82
N GLY A 407 -3.82 -13.38 -18.69
CA GLY A 407 -3.38 -12.25 -19.52
C GLY A 407 -2.74 -11.09 -18.73
N LYS A 408 -2.43 -11.28 -17.45
CA LYS A 408 -1.77 -10.27 -16.62
C LYS A 408 -0.36 -10.70 -16.24
N ARG A 409 0.51 -9.69 -16.13
CA ARG A 409 1.84 -9.84 -15.56
C ARG A 409 1.75 -10.16 -14.07
N VAL A 410 1.95 -11.42 -13.67
CA VAL A 410 1.82 -11.89 -12.28
C VAL A 410 3.09 -12.57 -11.76
N SER A 411 3.23 -12.63 -10.43
CA SER A 411 4.42 -13.15 -9.76
C SER A 411 4.67 -14.63 -10.06
N GLY A 412 5.93 -15.07 -9.99
CA GLY A 412 6.36 -16.47 -10.12
C GLY A 412 6.72 -17.10 -8.77
N ILE A 413 7.42 -18.23 -8.79
CA ILE A 413 7.80 -18.96 -7.58
C ILE A 413 8.90 -18.26 -6.78
N ARG A 414 9.75 -17.47 -7.44
CA ARG A 414 10.71 -16.57 -6.78
C ARG A 414 10.11 -15.76 -5.64
N LEU A 415 8.89 -15.22 -5.84
CA LEU A 415 8.23 -14.43 -4.80
C LEU A 415 8.02 -15.26 -3.52
N LEU A 416 7.56 -16.51 -3.66
CA LEU A 416 7.35 -17.38 -2.50
C LEU A 416 8.67 -17.65 -1.77
N LYS A 417 9.76 -17.90 -2.50
CA LYS A 417 11.09 -18.08 -1.89
C LYS A 417 11.55 -16.83 -1.14
N GLU A 418 11.32 -15.64 -1.71
CA GLU A 418 11.61 -14.36 -1.04
C GLU A 418 10.82 -14.20 0.26
N ILE A 419 9.52 -14.57 0.26
CA ILE A 419 8.68 -14.58 1.46
C ILE A 419 9.21 -15.60 2.49
N VAL A 420 9.58 -16.81 2.07
CA VAL A 420 10.16 -17.85 2.96
C VAL A 420 11.39 -17.33 3.67
N CYS A 421 12.33 -16.73 2.95
CA CYS A 421 13.54 -16.18 3.53
C CYS A 421 13.27 -14.98 4.45
N TYR A 422 12.24 -14.19 4.17
CA TYR A 422 11.88 -13.08 5.05
C TYR A 422 11.25 -13.57 6.35
N ASP A 423 10.33 -14.53 6.25
CA ASP A 423 9.65 -15.12 7.40
C ASP A 423 10.60 -15.90 8.30
N ASN A 424 11.68 -16.45 7.75
CA ASN A 424 12.62 -17.29 8.49
C ASN A 424 14.02 -16.65 8.53
N PRO A 425 14.20 -15.50 9.22
CA PRO A 425 15.47 -14.77 9.24
C PRO A 425 16.63 -15.53 9.90
N HIS A 426 16.33 -16.64 10.60
CA HIS A 426 17.31 -17.49 11.27
C HIS A 426 17.51 -18.86 10.60
N ALA A 427 16.79 -19.14 9.51
CA ALA A 427 16.95 -20.35 8.73
C ALA A 427 18.04 -20.20 7.66
N GLU A 428 18.72 -21.29 7.36
CA GLU A 428 19.59 -21.36 6.17
C GLU A 428 18.72 -21.77 4.98
N VAL A 429 18.40 -20.81 4.11
CA VAL A 429 17.61 -21.07 2.90
C VAL A 429 18.54 -21.28 1.71
N LEU A 430 18.50 -22.49 1.15
CA LEU A 430 19.35 -22.90 0.03
C LEU A 430 18.51 -22.90 -1.24
N VAL A 431 18.97 -22.17 -2.26
CA VAL A 431 18.32 -22.03 -3.56
C VAL A 431 19.32 -22.32 -4.67
N ASP A 432 18.87 -22.88 -5.78
CA ASP A 432 19.72 -23.01 -6.98
C ASP A 432 19.98 -21.61 -7.57
N ASP A 433 21.23 -21.36 -7.98
CA ASP A 433 21.64 -20.16 -8.72
C ASP A 433 21.07 -20.22 -10.16
N ASP A 434 19.76 -20.07 -10.33
CA ASP A 434 19.16 -19.83 -11.64
C ASP A 434 18.78 -18.34 -11.79
N PRO A 435 19.63 -17.51 -12.42
CA PRO A 435 19.39 -16.09 -12.56
C PRO A 435 18.34 -15.71 -13.62
N ALA A 436 17.73 -16.66 -14.36
CA ALA A 436 17.08 -16.32 -15.64
C ALA A 436 15.62 -16.79 -15.86
N THR A 437 15.02 -17.67 -15.06
CA THR A 437 13.78 -18.36 -15.48
C THR A 437 12.46 -17.92 -14.82
N ASP A 438 12.44 -16.88 -13.99
CA ASP A 438 11.29 -16.60 -13.11
C ASP A 438 10.57 -15.27 -13.38
N TRP A 439 10.58 -14.81 -14.62
CA TRP A 439 9.82 -13.62 -15.00
C TRP A 439 8.40 -14.01 -15.40
N THR A 440 7.46 -13.53 -14.58
CA THR A 440 6.10 -13.12 -14.93
C THR A 440 5.66 -13.49 -16.36
N ILE A 441 4.65 -14.36 -16.48
CA ILE A 441 3.90 -14.52 -17.75
C ILE A 441 3.19 -13.21 -18.06
#